data_AF-A0A1F2TM09-F1
#
_entry.id   AF-A0A1F2TM09-F1
#
_cell.length_a   1.000
_cell.length_b   1.000
_cell.length_c   1.000
_cell.angle_alpha   90.00
_cell.angle_beta   90.00
_cell.angle_gamma   90.00
#
_symmetry.space_group_name_H-M   'P 1'
#
loop_
_entity.id
_entity.type
_entity.pdbx_description
1 polymer ?
#
loop_
_entity_poly.entity_id
_entity_poly.type
_entity_poly.pdbx_seq_one_letter_code
_entity_poly.pdbx_strand_id
1 'polypeptide(L)'
;MRENIMDSRNRFVVVFLTVLNAFLTLLLCGLVRDTRNDVGDLKQVLATKQDLVNVAAPRLTLFHEEKCTTCHSERRFAGDHNVRGEIERAVAHMGQMPDAPFTQAETAKIHASLEIFRCSQCHDLDQLRRLAIKSPAERMRIIGEMIARPGSRISPDETARILRAFEQMAGF
;
A
#
# COMPACT_ATOMS: atom_id res chain seq x y z
N MET A 1 -11.51 -71.58 -24.24
CA MET A 1 -11.06 -70.47 -25.13
C MET A 1 -11.89 -69.18 -24.95
N ARG A 2 -13.21 -69.27 -24.73
CA ARG A 2 -14.10 -68.10 -24.53
C ARG A 2 -13.88 -67.32 -23.22
N GLU A 3 -13.50 -68.00 -22.13
CA GLU A 3 -13.19 -67.37 -20.83
C GLU A 3 -11.93 -66.49 -20.85
N ASN A 4 -10.83 -66.95 -21.47
CA ASN A 4 -9.59 -66.15 -21.58
C ASN A 4 -9.77 -64.84 -22.37
N ILE A 5 -10.73 -64.79 -23.31
CA ILE A 5 -11.05 -63.58 -24.08
C ILE A 5 -11.85 -62.59 -23.23
N MET A 6 -12.79 -63.08 -22.41
CA MET A 6 -13.54 -62.24 -21.47
C MET A 6 -12.64 -61.65 -20.39
N ASP A 7 -11.68 -62.42 -19.88
CA ASP A 7 -10.75 -61.96 -18.85
C ASP A 7 -9.78 -60.89 -19.40
N SER A 8 -9.26 -61.10 -20.61
CA SER A 8 -8.42 -60.10 -21.31
C SER A 8 -9.18 -58.80 -21.58
N ARG A 9 -10.44 -58.88 -22.02
CA ARG A 9 -11.28 -57.70 -22.27
C ARG A 9 -11.62 -56.94 -20.98
N ASN A 10 -11.95 -57.66 -19.91
CA ASN A 10 -12.24 -57.04 -18.61
C ASN A 10 -10.98 -56.38 -18.04
N ARG A 11 -9.82 -57.02 -18.15
CA ARG A 11 -8.54 -56.45 -17.71
C ARG A 11 -8.18 -55.18 -18.49
N PHE A 12 -8.41 -55.17 -19.81
CA PHE A 12 -8.24 -53.96 -20.62
C PHE A 12 -9.15 -52.83 -20.17
N VAL A 13 -10.45 -53.10 -19.96
CA VAL A 13 -11.42 -52.10 -19.50
C VAL A 13 -11.04 -51.53 -18.14
N VAL A 14 -10.63 -52.38 -17.19
CA VAL A 14 -10.20 -51.94 -15.85
C VAL A 14 -8.95 -51.07 -15.92
N VAL A 15 -7.94 -51.46 -16.70
CA VAL A 15 -6.72 -50.66 -16.87
C VAL A 15 -7.05 -49.32 -17.54
N PHE A 16 -7.86 -49.34 -18.60
CA PHE A 16 -8.29 -48.13 -19.29
C PHE A 16 -9.04 -47.16 -18.36
N LEU A 17 -10.01 -47.66 -17.59
CA LEU A 17 -10.75 -46.83 -16.62
C LEU A 17 -9.84 -46.29 -15.52
N THR A 18 -8.88 -47.08 -15.05
CA THR A 18 -7.91 -46.64 -14.03
C THR A 18 -7.03 -45.51 -14.56
N VAL A 19 -6.51 -45.66 -15.78
CA VAL A 19 -5.68 -44.63 -16.44
C VAL A 19 -6.50 -43.37 -16.71
N LEU A 20 -7.73 -43.51 -17.23
CA LEU A 20 -8.63 -42.40 -17.50
C LEU A 20 -8.96 -41.63 -16.21
N ASN A 21 -9.25 -42.35 -15.12
CA ASN A 21 -9.54 -41.72 -13.83
C ASN A 21 -8.31 -41.00 -13.24
N ALA A 22 -7.12 -41.60 -13.35
CA ALA A 22 -5.88 -40.95 -12.94
C ALA A 22 -5.63 -39.65 -13.74
N PHE A 23 -5.86 -39.69 -15.06
CA PHE A 23 -5.74 -38.51 -15.92
C PHE A 23 -6.74 -37.40 -15.53
N LEU A 24 -8.01 -37.74 -15.34
CA LEU A 24 -9.04 -36.79 -14.90
C LEU A 24 -8.71 -36.19 -13.53
N THR A 25 -8.18 -37.00 -12.61
CA THR A 25 -7.77 -36.53 -11.28
C THR A 25 -6.61 -35.54 -11.37
N LEU A 26 -5.61 -35.81 -12.21
CA LEU A 26 -4.50 -34.87 -12.44
C LEU A 26 -4.98 -33.55 -13.03
N LEU A 27 -5.91 -33.60 -13.99
CA LEU A 27 -6.50 -32.41 -14.59
C LEU A 27 -7.28 -31.58 -13.56
N LEU A 28 -8.10 -32.22 -12.72
CA LEU A 28 -8.81 -31.56 -11.62
C LEU A 28 -7.86 -30.92 -10.62
N CYS A 29 -6.79 -31.62 -10.22
CA CYS A 29 -5.76 -31.08 -9.33
C CYS A 29 -5.07 -29.85 -9.94
N GLY A 30 -4.78 -29.89 -11.26
CA GLY A 30 -4.25 -28.74 -12.00
C GLY A 30 -5.21 -27.55 -11.95
N LEU A 31 -6.48 -27.77 -12.29
CA LEU A 31 -7.49 -26.71 -12.36
C LEU A 31 -7.73 -26.06 -10.98
N VAL A 32 -7.74 -26.86 -9.90
CA VAL A 32 -7.85 -26.37 -8.53
C VAL A 32 -6.61 -25.57 -8.12
N ARG A 33 -5.42 -26.00 -8.54
CA ARG A 33 -4.17 -25.28 -8.26
C ARG A 33 -4.13 -23.94 -8.98
N ASP A 34 -4.49 -23.91 -10.26
CA ASP A 34 -4.55 -22.67 -11.05
C ASP A 34 -5.59 -21.72 -10.47
N THR A 35 -6.79 -22.22 -10.16
CA THR A 35 -7.83 -21.40 -9.49
C THR A 35 -7.34 -20.84 -8.16
N ARG A 36 -6.58 -21.61 -7.37
CA ARG A 36 -5.99 -21.11 -6.11
C ARG A 36 -4.94 -20.03 -6.34
N ASN A 37 -4.13 -20.16 -7.40
CA ASN A 37 -3.15 -19.16 -7.77
C ASN A 37 -3.86 -17.88 -8.22
N ASP A 38 -4.85 -17.97 -9.11
CA ASP A 38 -5.64 -16.84 -9.58
C ASP A 38 -6.34 -16.12 -8.41
N VAL A 39 -6.93 -16.87 -7.48
CA VAL A 39 -7.52 -16.31 -6.26
C VAL A 39 -6.46 -15.66 -5.36
N GLY A 40 -5.26 -16.24 -5.29
CA GLY A 40 -4.12 -15.68 -4.57
C GLY A 40 -3.68 -14.33 -5.16
N ASP A 41 -3.59 -14.25 -6.48
CA ASP A 41 -3.22 -13.04 -7.21
C ASP A 41 -4.32 -11.97 -7.08
N LEU A 42 -5.60 -12.35 -7.19
CA LEU A 42 -6.71 -11.42 -6.94
C LEU A 42 -6.69 -10.85 -5.51
N LYS A 43 -6.31 -11.64 -4.51
CA LYS A 43 -6.18 -11.13 -3.12
C LYS A 43 -5.10 -10.07 -2.97
N GLN A 44 -4.09 -10.04 -3.84
CA GLN A 44 -3.07 -8.99 -3.81
C GLN A 44 -3.58 -7.66 -4.41
N VAL A 45 -4.61 -7.71 -5.25
CA VAL A 45 -5.15 -6.55 -5.97
C VAL A 45 -6.42 -6.01 -5.31
N LEU A 46 -7.23 -6.88 -4.71
CA LEU A 46 -8.51 -6.50 -4.10
C LEU A 46 -8.31 -5.88 -2.71
N ALA A 47 -8.87 -4.69 -2.53
CA ALA A 47 -8.98 -4.05 -1.21
C ALA A 47 -9.75 -4.95 -0.24
N THR A 48 -9.16 -5.23 0.91
CA THR A 48 -9.79 -6.01 1.97
C THR A 48 -10.90 -5.21 2.66
N LYS A 49 -11.78 -5.90 3.40
CA LYS A 49 -12.77 -5.20 4.26
C LYS A 49 -12.09 -4.28 5.27
N GLN A 50 -10.87 -4.61 5.71
CA GLN A 50 -10.06 -3.74 6.57
C GLN A 50 -9.63 -2.47 5.84
N ASP A 51 -9.27 -2.56 4.56
CA ASP A 51 -8.94 -1.39 3.73
C ASP A 51 -10.16 -0.49 3.54
N LEU A 52 -11.37 -1.05 3.42
CA LEU A 52 -12.62 -0.27 3.37
C LEU A 52 -12.99 0.37 4.72
N VAL A 53 -12.74 -0.29 5.85
CA VAL A 53 -12.90 0.29 7.19
C VAL A 53 -11.87 1.39 7.43
N ASN A 54 -10.64 1.20 6.94
CA ASN A 54 -9.59 2.21 6.90
C ASN A 54 -9.90 3.37 5.95
N VAL A 55 -10.98 3.34 5.14
CA VAL A 55 -11.50 4.48 4.34
C VAL A 55 -12.59 5.23 5.06
N ALA A 56 -13.40 4.55 5.85
CA ALA A 56 -14.33 5.22 6.75
C ALA A 56 -13.58 6.01 7.84
N ALA A 57 -12.29 5.69 8.09
CA ALA A 57 -11.54 6.21 9.21
C ALA A 57 -10.03 6.52 9.01
N PRO A 58 -9.46 6.84 7.82
CA PRO A 58 -8.15 7.45 7.81
C PRO A 58 -8.40 8.92 8.04
N ARG A 59 -8.50 9.32 9.31
CA ARG A 59 -8.23 10.70 9.64
C ARG A 59 -6.74 10.90 9.34
N LEU A 60 -6.41 11.19 8.07
CA LEU A 60 -5.19 11.89 7.70
C LEU A 60 -5.34 13.27 8.37
N THR A 61 -5.05 13.29 9.67
CA THR A 61 -4.95 14.46 10.52
C THR A 61 -3.53 14.92 10.39
N LEU A 62 -3.36 16.12 9.88
CA LEU A 62 -2.06 16.73 9.77
C LEU A 62 -1.57 17.05 11.20
N PHE A 63 -0.77 16.16 11.78
CA PHE A 63 -0.31 16.26 13.17
C PHE A 63 0.44 17.57 13.49
N HIS A 64 1.02 18.22 12.47
CA HIS A 64 1.59 19.56 12.63
C HIS A 64 0.54 20.64 12.93
N GLU A 65 -0.72 20.47 12.49
CA GLU A 65 -1.82 21.37 12.85
C GLU A 65 -2.10 21.35 14.35
N GLU A 66 -1.99 20.18 14.99
CA GLU A 66 -2.25 20.04 16.43
C GLU A 66 -1.09 20.57 17.30
N LYS A 67 0.15 20.35 16.87
CA LYS A 67 1.34 20.59 17.72
C LYS A 67 2.11 21.84 17.37
N CYS A 68 2.04 22.30 16.13
CA CYS A 68 2.91 23.37 15.64
C CYS A 68 2.16 24.69 15.41
N THR A 69 0.84 24.67 15.25
CA THR A 69 0.08 25.90 14.90
C THR A 69 -0.10 26.88 16.05
N THR A 70 0.09 26.44 17.30
CA THR A 70 0.07 27.33 18.47
C THR A 70 1.09 28.45 18.37
N CYS A 71 2.27 28.17 17.77
CA CYS A 71 3.37 29.13 17.63
C CYS A 71 3.72 29.45 16.16
N HIS A 72 3.26 28.66 15.19
CA HIS A 72 3.58 28.81 13.77
C HIS A 72 2.33 28.90 12.90
N SER A 73 2.20 29.94 12.08
CA SER A 73 1.13 30.01 11.08
C SER A 73 1.34 29.02 9.93
N GLU A 74 0.28 28.52 9.30
CA GLU A 74 0.31 27.68 8.08
C GLU A 74 1.26 28.22 6.99
N ARG A 75 1.28 29.55 6.79
CA ARG A 75 2.17 30.24 5.84
C ARG A 75 3.65 29.93 6.05
N ARG A 76 4.07 29.63 7.28
CA ARG A 76 5.46 29.34 7.67
C ARG A 76 5.89 27.94 7.21
N PHE A 77 4.93 27.02 7.03
CA PHE A 77 5.15 25.68 6.48
C PHE A 77 5.08 25.66 4.95
N ALA A 78 4.34 26.60 4.33
CA ALA A 78 4.26 26.75 2.89
C ALA A 78 5.39 27.60 2.26
N GLY A 79 6.24 28.20 3.08
CA GLY A 79 7.33 29.09 2.66
C GLY A 79 8.61 28.37 2.24
N ASP A 80 9.68 29.16 2.00
CA ASP A 80 10.98 28.72 1.47
C ASP A 80 11.74 27.71 2.35
N HIS A 81 11.23 27.37 3.54
CA HIS A 81 11.79 26.33 4.41
C HIS A 81 11.27 24.92 4.11
N ASN A 82 10.34 24.78 3.17
CA ASN A 82 9.81 23.48 2.74
C ASN A 82 10.73 22.76 1.74
N VAL A 83 12.04 22.94 1.92
CA VAL A 83 13.10 22.29 1.15
C VAL A 83 13.69 21.14 1.94
N ARG A 84 14.09 20.11 1.19
CA ARG A 84 14.65 18.85 1.70
C ARG A 84 15.71 19.11 2.78
N GLY A 85 15.56 18.49 3.95
CA GLY A 85 16.54 18.57 5.05
C GLY A 85 16.44 19.80 5.95
N GLU A 86 15.72 20.86 5.57
CA GLU A 86 15.55 22.03 6.45
C GLU A 86 14.50 21.78 7.52
N ILE A 87 13.34 21.25 7.13
CA ILE A 87 12.29 20.83 8.07
C ILE A 87 12.83 19.77 9.05
N GLU A 88 13.60 18.81 8.54
CA GLU A 88 14.15 17.73 9.36
C GLU A 88 15.06 18.28 10.46
N ARG A 89 15.96 19.21 10.10
CA ARG A 89 16.85 19.89 11.05
C ARG A 89 16.09 20.82 12.00
N ALA A 90 15.07 21.52 11.51
CA ALA A 90 14.26 22.43 12.33
C ALA A 90 13.49 21.67 13.42
N VAL A 91 12.82 20.57 13.06
CA VAL A 91 12.11 19.73 14.03
C VAL A 91 13.08 19.06 15.00
N ALA A 92 14.24 18.58 14.52
CA ALA A 92 15.28 18.03 15.39
C ALA A 92 15.83 19.06 16.38
N HIS A 93 16.00 20.31 15.97
CA HIS A 93 16.40 21.40 16.84
C HIS A 93 15.31 21.76 17.86
N MET A 94 14.05 21.79 17.45
CA MET A 94 12.92 22.01 18.36
C MET A 94 12.82 20.92 19.44
N GLY A 95 13.05 19.66 19.09
CA GLY A 95 13.06 18.54 20.06
C GLY A 95 14.17 18.64 21.11
N GLN A 96 15.16 19.53 20.93
CA GLN A 96 16.20 19.82 21.92
C GLN A 96 15.83 21.01 22.83
N MET A 97 14.74 21.70 22.57
CA MET A 97 14.29 22.84 23.37
C MET A 97 13.52 22.36 24.62
N PRO A 98 13.72 23.02 25.78
CA PRO A 98 13.07 22.62 27.03
C PRO A 98 11.54 22.73 27.00
N ASP A 99 11.00 23.62 26.17
CA ASP A 99 9.56 23.92 26.10
C ASP A 99 8.81 23.11 25.01
N ALA A 100 9.49 22.20 24.30
CA ALA A 100 8.89 21.37 23.24
C ALA A 100 9.35 19.90 23.28
N PRO A 101 9.07 19.16 24.38
CA PRO A 101 9.46 17.75 24.46
C PRO A 101 8.57 16.89 23.55
N PHE A 102 9.00 16.69 22.30
CA PHE A 102 8.43 15.67 21.43
C PHE A 102 9.06 14.31 21.75
N THR A 103 8.24 13.29 21.94
CA THR A 103 8.74 11.91 21.94
C THR A 103 9.25 11.53 20.55
N GLN A 104 10.11 10.52 20.45
CA GLN A 104 10.61 10.05 19.14
C GLN A 104 9.47 9.63 18.19
N ALA A 105 8.41 9.03 18.73
CA ALA A 105 7.21 8.65 17.97
C ALA A 105 6.44 9.88 17.46
N GLU A 106 6.32 10.94 18.26
CA GLU A 106 5.70 12.20 17.84
C GLU A 106 6.54 12.90 16.78
N THR A 107 7.86 12.97 16.95
CA THR A 107 8.78 13.53 15.96
C THR A 107 8.62 12.85 14.61
N ALA A 108 8.55 11.51 14.58
CA ALA A 108 8.34 10.77 13.35
C ALA A 108 6.98 11.08 12.70
N LYS A 109 5.92 11.24 13.50
CA LYS A 109 4.60 11.67 12.99
C LYS A 109 4.60 13.12 12.48
N ILE A 110 5.33 14.03 13.12
CA ILE A 110 5.50 15.41 12.64
C ILE A 110 6.19 15.40 11.27
N HIS A 111 7.28 14.66 11.10
CA HIS A 111 7.95 14.54 9.80
C HIS A 111 7.04 13.97 8.72
N ALA A 112 6.34 12.86 9.02
CA ALA A 112 5.41 12.26 8.07
C ALA A 112 4.28 13.22 7.70
N SER A 113 3.75 13.96 8.68
CA SER A 113 2.71 14.96 8.46
C SER A 113 3.17 16.13 7.61
N LEU A 114 4.39 16.64 7.84
CA LEU A 114 4.97 17.74 7.05
C LEU A 114 5.29 17.30 5.62
N GLU A 115 5.69 16.04 5.41
CA GLU A 115 5.92 15.50 4.08
C GLU A 115 4.60 15.40 3.28
N ILE A 116 3.50 14.96 3.92
CA ILE A 116 2.18 14.91 3.29
C ILE A 116 1.60 16.30 3.05
N PHE A 117 1.90 17.27 3.91
CA PHE A 117 1.53 18.67 3.70
C PHE A 117 2.09 19.24 2.38
N ARG A 118 3.25 18.76 1.92
CA ARG A 118 3.80 19.16 0.60
C ARG A 118 2.88 18.74 -0.54
N CYS A 119 2.28 17.56 -0.43
CA CYS A 119 1.29 17.09 -1.40
C CYS A 119 -0.03 17.87 -1.29
N SER A 120 -0.43 18.32 -0.09
CA SER A 120 -1.67 19.07 0.10
C SER A 120 -1.63 20.50 -0.48
N GLN A 121 -0.46 21.00 -0.86
CA GLN A 121 -0.34 22.30 -1.55
C GLN A 121 -0.94 22.28 -2.97
N CYS A 122 -1.00 21.10 -3.60
CA CYS A 122 -1.57 20.92 -4.93
C CYS A 122 -2.79 19.99 -4.95
N HIS A 123 -2.98 19.17 -3.92
CA HIS A 123 -4.03 18.16 -3.84
C HIS A 123 -4.88 18.34 -2.59
N ASP A 124 -6.18 18.10 -2.70
CA ASP A 124 -7.04 18.06 -1.52
C ASP A 124 -6.66 16.86 -0.62
N LEU A 125 -6.76 17.02 0.70
CA LEU A 125 -6.60 15.93 1.66
C LEU A 125 -7.58 14.78 1.38
N ASP A 126 -8.79 15.07 0.90
CA ASP A 126 -9.74 14.03 0.50
C ASP A 126 -9.27 13.25 -0.73
N GLN A 127 -8.56 13.91 -1.65
CA GLN A 127 -7.93 13.23 -2.78
C GLN A 127 -6.78 12.33 -2.32
N LEU A 128 -5.95 12.82 -1.39
CA LEU A 128 -4.84 12.05 -0.82
C LEU A 128 -5.35 10.86 0.00
N ARG A 129 -6.45 11.00 0.75
CA ARG A 129 -7.09 9.88 1.48
C ARG A 129 -7.49 8.72 0.58
N ARG A 130 -7.90 8.99 -0.67
CA ARG A 130 -8.22 7.94 -1.65
C ARG A 130 -7.01 7.11 -2.07
N LEU A 131 -5.78 7.49 -1.72
CA LEU A 131 -4.62 6.63 -1.92
C LEU A 131 -4.60 5.44 -0.94
N ALA A 132 -5.33 5.52 0.18
CA ALA A 132 -5.38 4.44 1.16
C ALA A 132 -6.03 3.16 0.61
N ILE A 133 -7.01 3.27 -0.30
CA ILE A 133 -7.65 2.11 -0.95
C ILE A 133 -6.82 1.45 -2.04
N LYS A 134 -5.77 2.13 -2.49
CA LYS A 134 -4.94 1.64 -3.58
C LYS A 134 -3.95 0.64 -3.04
N SER A 135 -3.71 -0.42 -3.81
CA SER A 135 -2.62 -1.36 -3.51
C SER A 135 -1.29 -0.59 -3.44
N PRO A 136 -0.29 -1.07 -2.69
CA PRO A 136 0.99 -0.36 -2.56
C PRO A 136 1.64 -0.03 -3.90
N ALA A 137 1.57 -0.93 -4.88
CA ALA A 137 2.08 -0.72 -6.23
C ALA A 137 1.31 0.37 -6.99
N GLU A 138 -0.02 0.36 -6.91
CA GLU A 138 -0.85 1.38 -7.55
C GLU A 138 -0.66 2.75 -6.88
N ARG A 139 -0.52 2.77 -5.55
CA ARG A 139 -0.21 3.97 -4.77
C ARG A 139 1.12 4.58 -5.19
N MET A 140 2.17 3.78 -5.26
CA MET A 140 3.50 4.22 -5.71
C MET A 140 3.47 4.83 -7.11
N ARG A 141 2.74 4.18 -8.05
CA ARG A 141 2.56 4.71 -9.40
C ARG A 141 1.84 6.06 -9.39
N ILE A 142 0.72 6.19 -8.67
CA ILE A 142 -0.05 7.43 -8.60
C ILE A 142 0.78 8.56 -7.97
N ILE A 143 1.52 8.31 -6.89
CA ILE A 143 2.41 9.31 -6.28
C ILE A 143 3.48 9.74 -7.28
N GLY A 144 4.10 8.79 -8.00
CA GLY A 144 5.08 9.13 -9.05
C GLY A 144 4.47 10.00 -10.17
N GLU A 145 3.25 9.70 -10.60
CA GLU A 145 2.52 10.51 -11.59
C GLU A 145 2.20 11.92 -11.07
N MET A 146 1.85 12.06 -9.79
CA MET A 146 1.64 13.37 -9.14
C MET A 146 2.92 14.20 -9.13
N ILE A 147 4.05 13.57 -8.75
CA ILE A 147 5.36 14.21 -8.71
C ILE A 147 5.83 14.65 -10.09
N ALA A 148 5.52 13.88 -11.14
CA ALA A 148 5.88 14.19 -12.52
C ALA A 148 5.04 15.34 -13.14
N ARG A 149 4.00 15.83 -12.46
CA ARG A 149 3.16 16.91 -13.01
C ARG A 149 3.92 18.25 -13.08
N PRO A 150 3.71 19.06 -14.14
CA PRO A 150 4.26 20.40 -14.22
C PRO A 150 3.87 21.24 -13.01
N GLY A 151 4.85 21.89 -12.37
CA GLY A 151 4.65 22.70 -11.16
C GLY A 151 4.90 21.96 -9.85
N SER A 152 5.10 20.64 -9.87
CA SER A 152 5.61 19.88 -8.72
C SER A 152 7.02 20.36 -8.34
N ARG A 153 7.24 20.60 -7.05
CA ARG A 153 8.56 20.92 -6.46
C ARG A 153 9.20 19.70 -5.79
N ILE A 154 8.70 18.52 -6.09
CA ILE A 154 9.15 17.25 -5.52
C ILE A 154 9.95 16.51 -6.59
N SER A 155 11.07 15.92 -6.22
CA SER A 155 11.92 15.17 -7.13
C SER A 155 11.47 13.70 -7.24
N PRO A 156 11.61 13.03 -8.40
CA PRO A 156 11.14 11.65 -8.58
C PRO A 156 11.73 10.63 -7.59
N ASP A 157 12.96 10.83 -7.12
CA ASP A 157 13.61 9.99 -6.10
C ASP A 157 12.92 10.07 -4.72
N GLU A 158 12.08 11.09 -4.49
CA GLU A 158 11.38 11.30 -3.23
C GLU A 158 10.09 10.47 -3.11
N THR A 159 9.66 9.80 -4.19
CA THR A 159 8.45 8.97 -4.24
C THR A 159 8.37 7.96 -3.09
N ALA A 160 9.46 7.22 -2.84
CA ALA A 160 9.51 6.19 -1.80
C ALA A 160 9.46 6.79 -0.38
N ARG A 161 9.91 8.03 -0.19
CA ARG A 161 9.82 8.73 1.10
C ARG A 161 8.40 9.19 1.37
N ILE A 162 7.74 9.77 0.37
CA ILE A 162 6.33 10.20 0.47
C ILE A 162 5.42 9.01 0.71
N LEU A 163 5.67 7.88 0.04
CA LEU A 163 4.93 6.65 0.28
C LEU A 163 5.03 6.18 1.74
N ARG A 164 6.25 6.15 2.31
CA ARG A 164 6.45 5.79 3.72
C ARG A 164 5.78 6.77 4.68
N ALA A 165 5.86 8.07 4.39
CA ALA A 165 5.17 9.09 5.18
C ALA A 165 3.64 8.88 5.13
N PHE A 166 3.10 8.53 3.97
CA PHE A 166 1.68 8.23 3.80
C PHE A 166 1.26 7.00 4.63
N GLU A 167 2.03 5.91 4.56
CA GLU A 167 1.77 4.69 5.33
C GLU A 167 1.78 4.95 6.84
N GLN A 168 2.80 5.69 7.31
CA GLN A 168 2.93 6.07 8.71
C GLN A 168 1.77 6.94 9.21
N MET A 169 1.25 7.84 8.35
CA MET A 169 0.11 8.70 8.68
C MET A 169 -1.23 7.95 8.63
N ALA A 170 -1.36 7.00 7.70
CA ALA A 170 -2.57 6.20 7.55
C ALA A 170 -2.66 5.03 8.54
N GLY A 171 -1.60 4.78 9.33
CA GLY A 171 -1.59 3.80 10.42
C GLY A 171 -1.34 2.37 9.95
N PHE A 172 -0.60 2.19 8.85
CA PHE A 172 -0.17 0.90 8.32
C PHE A 172 1.18 0.47 8.89
#